data_AF-A0A7S2P143-F1
#
_entry.id   AF-A0A7S2P143-F1
#
_cell.length_a   1.000
_cell.length_b   1.000
_cell.length_c   1.000
_cell.angle_alpha   90.00
_cell.angle_beta   90.00
_cell.angle_gamma   90.00
#
_symmetry.space_group_name_H-M   'P 1'
#
loop_
_entity.id
_entity.type
_entity.pdbx_description
1 polymer ?
#
loop_
_entity_poly.entity_id
_entity_poly.type
_entity_poly.pdbx_seq_one_letter_code
_entity_poly.pdbx_strand_id
1 'polypeptide(L)'
;PTVAVYSSADSRASHVTMADDAICLGPPSSLESYLNIDKVCMAIEQTGAQAVAPGYGFLSENATFASRIQEMGVAFIGPPAESIKAMGDKITSKQIAEEAGVNTIPGYSGVVRDEE
;
A
#
# COMPACT_ATOMS: atom_id res chain seq x y z
N PRO A 1 6.45 17.89 -10.26
CA PRO A 1 5.05 18.20 -9.88
C PRO A 1 4.51 17.05 -9.01
N THR A 2 3.61 17.37 -8.09
CA THR A 2 3.06 16.48 -7.07
C THR A 2 1.54 16.47 -7.16
N VAL A 3 0.94 15.30 -6.99
CA VAL A 3 -0.51 15.13 -7.02
C VAL A 3 -0.96 14.54 -5.69
N ALA A 4 -1.88 15.21 -5.01
CA ALA A 4 -2.55 14.66 -3.85
C ALA A 4 -3.81 13.88 -4.27
N VAL A 5 -4.10 12.79 -3.58
CA VAL A 5 -5.42 12.15 -3.63
C VAL A 5 -6.16 12.41 -2.33
N TYR A 6 -7.48 12.55 -2.39
CA TYR A 6 -8.28 12.86 -1.19
C TYR A 6 -9.69 12.30 -1.24
N SER A 7 -10.27 12.03 -0.07
CA SER A 7 -11.72 11.80 0.09
C SER A 7 -12.44 13.15 0.15
N SER A 8 -13.74 13.21 -0.16
CA SER A 8 -14.49 14.47 -0.14
C SER A 8 -14.44 15.22 1.20
N ALA A 9 -14.34 14.49 2.31
CA ALA A 9 -14.14 15.06 3.65
C ALA A 9 -12.79 15.77 3.81
N ASP A 10 -11.76 15.31 3.09
CA ASP A 10 -10.40 15.81 3.18
C ASP A 10 -10.07 16.88 2.13
N SER A 11 -11.07 17.41 1.43
CA SER A 11 -10.92 18.41 0.36
C SER A 11 -10.16 19.68 0.76
N ARG A 12 -10.04 19.95 2.06
CA ARG A 12 -9.29 21.09 2.62
C ARG A 12 -8.15 20.66 3.55
N ALA A 13 -7.78 19.38 3.52
CA ALA A 13 -6.66 18.89 4.31
C ALA A 13 -5.34 19.50 3.81
N SER A 14 -4.38 19.65 4.71
CA SER A 14 -3.11 20.33 4.41
C SER A 14 -2.38 19.70 3.22
N HIS A 15 -2.38 18.37 3.11
CA HIS A 15 -1.68 17.66 2.04
C HIS A 15 -2.28 17.97 0.66
N VAL A 16 -3.59 18.23 0.59
CA VAL A 16 -4.27 18.64 -0.64
C VAL A 16 -3.85 20.05 -1.04
N THR A 17 -3.81 20.98 -0.07
CA THR A 17 -3.47 22.39 -0.34
C THR A 17 -1.99 22.61 -0.65
N MET A 18 -1.12 21.65 -0.32
CA MET A 18 0.33 21.74 -0.52
C MET A 18 0.80 21.10 -1.83
N ALA A 19 -0.01 20.25 -2.46
CA ALA A 19 0.32 19.60 -3.72
C ALA A 19 0.09 20.55 -4.91
N ASP A 20 0.76 20.27 -6.02
CA ASP A 20 0.59 21.06 -7.26
C ASP A 20 -0.78 20.82 -7.91
N ASP A 21 -1.33 19.60 -7.76
CA ASP A 21 -2.67 19.21 -8.22
C ASP A 21 -3.33 18.22 -7.24
N ALA A 22 -4.64 18.03 -7.34
CA ALA A 22 -5.36 17.11 -6.47
C ALA A 22 -6.56 16.41 -7.14
N ILE A 23 -6.72 15.10 -6.89
CA ILE A 23 -7.82 14.27 -7.40
C ILE A 23 -8.68 13.75 -6.25
N CYS A 24 -9.99 13.99 -6.34
CA CYS A 24 -10.97 13.43 -5.40
C CYS A 24 -11.23 11.96 -5.74
N LEU A 25 -10.97 11.06 -4.80
CA LEU A 25 -11.25 9.62 -4.93
C LEU A 25 -12.73 9.30 -4.67
N GLY A 26 -13.46 10.14 -3.94
CA GLY A 26 -14.89 9.96 -3.70
C GLY A 26 -15.31 10.24 -2.26
N PRO A 27 -16.27 9.47 -1.69
CA PRO A 27 -16.88 9.79 -0.40
C PRO A 27 -15.92 9.59 0.78
N PRO A 28 -16.28 10.04 2.01
CA PRO A 28 -15.40 10.01 3.18
C PRO A 28 -14.98 8.60 3.63
N SER A 29 -15.71 7.55 3.26
CA SER A 29 -15.36 6.18 3.63
C SER A 29 -14.02 5.78 3.02
N SER A 30 -13.05 5.37 3.84
CA SER A 30 -11.74 4.92 3.37
C SER A 30 -11.83 3.73 2.41
N LEU A 31 -12.77 2.80 2.65
CA LEU A 31 -13.02 1.65 1.77
C LEU A 31 -13.47 2.08 0.36
N GLU A 32 -14.19 3.19 0.27
CA GLU A 32 -14.68 3.74 -0.98
C GLU A 32 -13.76 4.81 -1.58
N SER A 33 -12.68 5.18 -0.89
CA SER A 33 -11.72 6.21 -1.31
C SER A 33 -10.27 5.68 -1.28
N TYR A 34 -9.51 5.93 -0.22
CA TYR A 34 -8.06 5.63 -0.15
C TYR A 34 -7.70 4.15 -0.25
N LEU A 35 -8.57 3.25 0.19
CA LEU A 35 -8.37 1.78 0.10
C LEU A 35 -8.90 1.21 -1.21
N ASN A 36 -9.57 2.01 -2.03
CA ASN A 36 -10.08 1.56 -3.31
C ASN A 36 -8.97 1.65 -4.38
N ILE A 37 -8.34 0.51 -4.64
CA ILE A 37 -7.21 0.38 -5.58
C ILE A 37 -7.58 0.94 -6.96
N ASP A 38 -8.75 0.60 -7.49
CA ASP A 38 -9.13 1.00 -8.85
C ASP A 38 -9.27 2.53 -8.97
N LYS A 39 -9.82 3.21 -7.95
CA LYS A 39 -9.90 4.68 -7.92
C LYS A 39 -8.53 5.34 -7.88
N VAL A 40 -7.60 4.76 -7.11
CA VAL A 40 -6.21 5.26 -7.06
C VAL A 40 -5.50 5.04 -8.40
N CYS A 41 -5.67 3.88 -9.03
CA CYS A 41 -5.17 3.60 -10.37
C CYS A 41 -5.74 4.59 -11.42
N MET A 42 -7.04 4.85 -11.38
CA MET A 42 -7.67 5.85 -12.26
C MET A 42 -7.07 7.25 -12.06
N ALA A 43 -6.81 7.67 -10.81
CA ALA A 43 -6.19 8.96 -10.53
C ALA A 43 -4.76 9.04 -11.11
N ILE A 44 -3.99 7.94 -11.04
CA ILE A 44 -2.65 7.84 -11.62
C ILE A 44 -2.70 7.97 -13.14
N GLU A 45 -3.63 7.28 -13.81
CA GLU A 45 -3.82 7.37 -15.26
C GLU A 45 -4.23 8.77 -15.70
N GLN A 46 -5.20 9.38 -15.00
CA GLN A 46 -5.70 10.73 -15.31
C GLN A 46 -4.62 11.80 -15.19
N THR A 47 -3.72 11.66 -14.22
CA THR A 47 -2.67 12.64 -13.94
C THR A 47 -1.38 12.36 -14.71
N GLY A 48 -1.23 11.17 -15.29
CA GLY A 48 0.02 10.72 -15.91
C GLY A 48 1.16 10.57 -14.91
N ALA A 49 0.86 10.28 -13.65
CA ALA A 49 1.85 10.16 -12.60
C ALA A 49 2.82 9.00 -12.89
N GLN A 50 4.12 9.28 -12.80
CA GLN A 50 5.19 8.33 -13.12
C GLN A 50 5.65 7.50 -11.91
N ALA A 51 5.27 7.93 -10.70
CA ALA A 51 5.60 7.25 -9.46
C ALA A 51 4.51 7.47 -8.41
N VAL A 52 4.37 6.51 -7.49
CA VAL A 52 3.42 6.54 -6.37
C VAL A 52 4.16 6.31 -5.07
N ALA A 53 4.06 7.26 -4.15
CA ALA A 53 4.51 7.10 -2.78
C ALA A 53 3.32 6.74 -1.87
N PRO A 54 3.20 5.48 -1.41
CA PRO A 54 2.03 5.04 -0.67
C PRO A 54 2.05 5.48 0.81
N GLY A 55 3.16 6.06 1.28
CA GLY A 55 3.34 6.42 2.68
C GLY A 55 3.33 5.18 3.59
N TYR A 56 2.47 5.21 4.61
CA TYR A 56 2.29 4.12 5.57
C TYR A 56 0.80 3.88 5.83
N GLY A 57 0.45 2.69 6.33
CA GLY A 57 -0.95 2.27 6.43
C GLY A 57 -1.60 2.19 5.04
N PHE A 58 -2.94 2.15 5.01
CA PHE A 58 -3.72 2.05 3.77
C PHE A 58 -3.21 0.97 2.81
N LEU A 59 -2.64 1.37 1.66
CA LEU A 59 -2.19 0.48 0.60
C LEU A 59 -0.66 0.26 0.60
N SER A 60 0.08 0.84 1.54
CA SER A 60 1.55 0.73 1.59
C SER A 60 2.08 -0.69 1.72
N GLU A 61 1.35 -1.57 2.41
CA GLU A 61 1.67 -2.98 2.59
C GLU A 61 0.75 -3.91 1.76
N ASN A 62 0.04 -3.35 0.77
CA ASN A 62 -0.85 -4.12 -0.08
C ASN A 62 -0.11 -4.62 -1.34
N ALA A 63 0.26 -5.90 -1.35
CA ALA A 63 1.00 -6.51 -2.46
C ALA A 63 0.24 -6.42 -3.80
N THR A 64 -1.10 -6.53 -3.78
CA THR A 64 -1.93 -6.40 -4.98
C THR A 64 -1.83 -4.99 -5.54
N PHE A 65 -1.87 -3.96 -4.70
CA PHE A 65 -1.70 -2.58 -5.13
C PHE A 65 -0.32 -2.35 -5.77
N ALA A 66 0.76 -2.78 -5.11
CA ALA A 66 2.11 -2.64 -5.65
C ALA A 66 2.26 -3.32 -7.03
N SER A 67 1.72 -4.54 -7.20
CA SER A 67 1.70 -5.26 -8.49
C SER A 67 0.97 -4.45 -9.55
N ARG A 68 -0.22 -3.94 -9.25
CA ARG A 68 -1.02 -3.13 -10.19
C ARG A 68 -0.29 -1.87 -10.62
N ILE A 69 0.38 -1.17 -9.71
CA ILE A 69 1.18 0.02 -10.04
C ILE A 69 2.34 -0.33 -10.99
N GLN A 70 3.04 -1.44 -10.72
CA GLN A 70 4.13 -1.91 -11.58
C GLN A 70 3.63 -2.35 -12.97
N GLU A 71 2.50 -3.03 -13.05
CA GLU A 71 1.84 -3.45 -14.30
C GLU A 71 1.44 -2.26 -15.19
N MET A 72 1.08 -1.12 -14.56
CA MET A 72 0.81 0.15 -15.26
C MET A 72 2.08 0.85 -15.77
N GLY A 73 3.27 0.31 -15.48
CA GLY A 73 4.54 0.95 -15.82
C GLY A 73 4.89 2.16 -14.94
N VAL A 74 4.25 2.28 -13.77
CA VAL A 74 4.43 3.36 -12.81
C VAL A 74 5.36 2.88 -11.69
N ALA A 75 6.27 3.74 -11.23
CA ALA A 75 7.21 3.38 -10.16
C ALA A 75 6.49 3.34 -8.80
N PHE A 76 6.40 2.17 -8.19
CA PHE A 76 5.99 2.05 -6.79
C PHE A 76 7.17 2.43 -5.88
N ILE A 77 7.04 3.50 -5.10
CA ILE A 77 8.09 3.94 -4.16
C ILE A 77 7.99 3.11 -2.88
N GLY A 78 8.57 1.92 -2.93
CA GLY A 78 8.59 0.94 -1.85
C GLY A 78 9.27 -0.36 -2.29
N PRO A 79 9.23 -1.41 -1.45
CA PRO A 79 9.72 -2.73 -1.84
C PRO A 79 8.82 -3.34 -2.93
N PRO A 80 9.33 -4.34 -3.67
CA PRO A 80 8.54 -4.99 -4.71
C PRO A 80 7.42 -5.87 -4.11
N ALA A 81 6.39 -6.17 -4.91
CA ALA A 81 5.17 -6.83 -4.44
C ALA A 81 5.43 -8.19 -3.76
N GLU A 82 6.42 -8.95 -4.25
CA GLU A 82 6.84 -10.22 -3.66
C GLU A 82 7.41 -10.04 -2.24
N SER A 83 8.16 -8.97 -2.01
CA SER A 83 8.71 -8.65 -0.68
C SER A 83 7.60 -8.21 0.27
N ILE A 84 6.65 -7.40 -0.22
CA ILE A 84 5.47 -7.01 0.58
C ILE A 84 4.68 -8.25 0.99
N LYS A 85 4.42 -9.17 0.06
CA LYS A 85 3.70 -10.41 0.34
C LYS A 85 4.44 -11.30 1.33
N ALA A 86 5.75 -11.48 1.13
CA ALA A 86 6.58 -12.31 2.00
C ALA A 86 6.67 -11.76 3.43
N MET A 87 6.74 -10.43 3.58
CA MET A 87 6.89 -9.79 4.88
C MET A 87 5.55 -9.50 5.59
N GLY A 88 4.44 -9.42 4.85
CA GLY A 88 3.12 -9.16 5.41
C GLY A 88 2.53 -10.33 6.22
N ASP A 89 2.98 -11.56 5.96
CA ASP A 89 2.63 -12.73 6.78
C ASP A 89 3.68 -12.93 7.87
N LYS A 90 3.25 -12.87 9.14
CA LYS A 90 4.13 -13.00 10.31
C LYS A 90 4.79 -14.38 10.43
N ILE A 91 4.17 -15.43 9.92
CA ILE A 91 4.73 -16.78 9.91
C ILE A 91 5.78 -16.88 8.80
N THR A 92 5.42 -16.49 7.58
CA THR A 92 6.34 -16.54 6.43
C THR A 92 7.56 -15.64 6.64
N SER A 93 7.37 -14.42 7.14
CA SER A 93 8.48 -13.51 7.47
C SER A 93 9.43 -14.08 8.53
N LYS A 94 8.91 -14.77 9.55
CA LYS A 94 9.73 -15.46 10.55
C LYS A 94 10.53 -16.61 9.95
N GLN A 95 9.91 -17.42 9.08
CA GLN A 95 10.61 -18.51 8.37
C GLN A 95 11.75 -17.96 7.51
N ILE A 96 11.51 -16.89 6.76
CA ILE A 96 12.54 -16.21 5.95
C ILE A 96 13.68 -15.70 6.82
N ALA A 97 13.38 -15.13 7.99
CA ALA A 97 14.40 -14.67 8.93
C ALA A 97 15.27 -15.83 9.45
N GLU A 98 14.67 -16.97 9.80
CA GLU A 98 15.37 -18.17 10.25
C GLU A 98 16.26 -18.76 9.15
N GLU A 99 15.74 -18.87 7.91
CA GLU A 99 16.50 -19.32 6.73
C GLU A 99 17.69 -18.42 6.42
N ALA A 100 17.56 -17.11 6.67
CA ALA A 100 18.63 -16.13 6.52
C ALA A 100 19.64 -16.14 7.70
N GLY A 101 19.46 -17.02 8.70
CA GLY A 101 20.33 -17.09 9.89
C GLY A 101 20.13 -15.95 10.89
N VAL A 102 19.00 -15.25 10.82
CA VAL A 102 18.63 -14.19 11.77
C VAL A 102 17.99 -14.83 13.01
N ASN A 103 18.44 -14.42 14.20
CA ASN A 103 17.84 -14.88 15.45
C ASN A 103 16.38 -14.42 15.55
N THR A 104 15.44 -15.37 15.68
CA THR A 104 14.01 -15.11 15.88
C THR A 104 13.57 -15.40 17.32
N ILE A 105 12.41 -14.86 17.71
CA ILE A 105 11.82 -15.18 19.01
C ILE A 105 11.29 -16.63 18.96
N PRO A 106 11.68 -17.50 19.90
CA PRO A 106 11.16 -18.86 20.00
C PRO A 106 9.63 -18.87 20.09
N GLY A 107 8.97 -19.72 19.31
CA GLY A 107 7.51 -19.81 19.28
C GLY A 107 7.03 -20.69 18.13
N TYR A 108 5.74 -21.05 18.15
CA TYR A 108 5.12 -21.89 17.12
C TYR A 108 5.19 -21.23 15.74
N SER A 109 5.71 -21.96 14.75
CA SER A 109 5.96 -21.47 13.39
C SER A 109 4.89 -21.92 12.38
N GLY A 110 3.71 -22.34 12.86
CA GLY A 110 2.58 -22.77 12.04
C GLY A 110 1.33 -21.94 12.30
N VAL A 111 0.29 -22.20 11.51
CA VAL A 111 -1.05 -21.65 11.76
C VAL A 111 -1.69 -22.47 12.88
N VAL A 112 -2.06 -21.81 13.98
CA VAL A 112 -2.85 -22.42 15.05
C VAL A 112 -4.25 -22.66 14.50
N ARG A 113 -4.67 -23.92 14.40
CA ARG A 113 -5.96 -24.30 13.81
C ARG A 113 -7.10 -24.32 14.83
N ASP A 114 -6.77 -24.60 16.09
CA ASP A 114 -7.71 -24.82 17.19
C ASP A 114 -7.21 -24.11 18.47
N GLU A 115 -8.12 -23.75 19.37
CA GLU A 115 -7.82 -23.04 20.63
C GLU A 115 -7.40 -23.95 21.80
N GLU A 116 -7.38 -25.27 21.61
CA GLU A 116 -6.96 -26.27 22.63
C GLU A 116 -5.43 -26.42 22.76
#